data_AF-A0A2H3C4C4-F1
#
_entry.id   AF-A0A2H3C4C4-F1
#
_cell.length_a   1.000
_cell.length_b   1.000
_cell.length_c   1.000
_cell.angle_alpha   90.00
_cell.angle_beta   90.00
_cell.angle_gamma   90.00
#
_symmetry.space_group_name_H-M   'P 1'
#
loop_
_entity.id
_entity.type
_entity.pdbx_description
1 polymer ?
#
loop_
_entity_poly.entity_id
_entity_poly.type
_entity_poly.pdbx_seq_one_letter_code
_entity_poly.pdbx_strand_id
1 'polypeptide(L)'
;MSAPSPVSESHYKDAEKWIEDFYHLMGTLDLPKFTSTYLKEDVLFHFTNLPPMKGRESLFSVFGLLGGVCTSITHKVTDLKVLSDRIMAASTVDYIFINGEKCSMNAFAILHKTPEEEQASQYFIYGDFTPCYQILGNLKAAAEAEESEVRT
;
A
#
# COMPACT_ATOMS: atom_id res chain seq x y z
N MET A 1 15.52 28.63 10.27
CA MET A 1 15.42 27.29 9.66
C MET A 1 16.23 27.33 8.38
N SER A 2 17.25 26.48 8.25
CA SER A 2 18.03 26.38 7.01
C SER A 2 17.16 25.80 5.90
N ALA A 3 17.35 26.27 4.66
CA ALA A 3 16.70 25.65 3.51
C ALA A 3 17.07 24.17 3.46
N PRO A 4 16.12 23.25 3.15
CA PRO A 4 16.44 21.85 2.99
C PRO A 4 17.48 21.69 1.88
N SER A 5 18.50 20.88 2.14
CA SER A 5 19.53 20.55 1.15
C SER A 5 18.88 20.01 -0.12
N PRO A 6 19.36 20.38 -1.32
CA PRO A 6 18.83 19.85 -2.56
C PRO A 6 19.01 18.32 -2.62
N VAL A 7 18.01 17.64 -3.16
CA VAL A 7 18.04 16.18 -3.37
C VAL A 7 19.11 15.85 -4.42
N SER A 8 20.05 14.97 -4.08
CA SER A 8 21.12 14.52 -4.99
C SER A 8 20.67 13.35 -5.87
N GLU A 9 21.44 13.02 -6.91
CA GLU A 9 21.21 11.83 -7.72
C GLU A 9 21.27 10.52 -6.92
N SER A 10 22.14 10.44 -5.91
CA SER A 10 22.20 9.27 -5.02
C SER A 10 20.91 9.09 -4.24
N HIS A 11 20.32 10.18 -3.72
CA HIS A 11 19.03 10.12 -3.03
C HIS A 11 17.91 9.61 -3.94
N TYR A 12 17.96 9.89 -5.25
CA TYR A 12 16.99 9.34 -6.20
C TYR A 12 17.15 7.82 -6.35
N LYS A 13 18.38 7.32 -6.54
CA LYS A 13 18.65 5.87 -6.67
C LYS A 13 18.29 5.11 -5.40
N ASP A 14 18.60 5.68 -4.23
CA ASP A 14 18.27 5.09 -2.94
C ASP A 14 16.75 5.04 -2.74
N ALA A 15 16.03 6.11 -3.10
CA ALA A 15 14.58 6.14 -3.04
C ALA A 15 13.90 5.20 -4.05
N GLU A 16 14.45 5.06 -5.25
CA GLU A 16 13.99 4.10 -6.27
C GLU A 16 14.08 2.66 -5.74
N LYS A 17 15.26 2.30 -5.21
CA LYS A 17 15.43 0.99 -4.58
C LYS A 17 14.49 0.80 -3.39
N TRP A 18 14.39 1.80 -2.51
CA TRP A 18 13.55 1.73 -1.33
C TRP A 18 12.08 1.52 -1.70
N ILE A 19 11.56 2.23 -2.71
CA ILE A 19 10.14 2.10 -3.11
C ILE A 19 9.87 0.76 -3.81
N GLU A 20 10.83 0.22 -4.56
CA GLU A 20 10.74 -1.12 -5.14
C GLU A 20 10.68 -2.19 -4.05
N ASP A 21 11.59 -2.14 -3.08
CA ASP A 21 11.63 -3.09 -1.96
C ASP A 21 10.38 -2.95 -1.06
N PHE A 22 9.88 -1.72 -0.88
CA PHE A 22 8.63 -1.41 -0.17
C PHE A 22 7.44 -2.10 -0.82
N TYR A 23 7.27 -1.92 -2.13
CA TYR A 23 6.15 -2.52 -2.86
C TYR A 23 6.28 -4.03 -3.01
N HIS A 24 7.52 -4.53 -3.16
CA HIS A 24 7.77 -5.96 -3.18
C HIS A 24 7.31 -6.62 -1.87
N LEU A 25 7.69 -6.06 -0.72
CA LEU A 25 7.29 -6.60 0.57
C LEU A 25 5.77 -6.47 0.80
N MET A 26 5.15 -5.36 0.42
CA MET A 26 3.68 -5.22 0.45
C MET A 26 3.00 -6.33 -0.37
N GLY A 27 3.56 -6.66 -1.55
CA GLY A 27 3.06 -7.72 -2.42
C GLY A 27 3.14 -9.13 -1.83
N THR A 28 3.98 -9.36 -0.81
CA THR A 28 4.04 -10.65 -0.11
C THR A 28 2.88 -10.90 0.86
N LEU A 29 2.05 -9.87 1.12
CA LEU A 29 0.92 -9.91 2.06
C LEU A 29 1.32 -10.18 3.53
N ASP A 30 2.61 -10.18 3.88
CA ASP A 30 3.10 -10.21 5.26
C ASP A 30 3.04 -8.80 5.87
N LEU A 31 1.83 -8.37 6.24
CA LEU A 31 1.57 -7.04 6.79
C LEU A 31 2.36 -6.74 8.09
N PRO A 32 2.54 -7.67 9.05
CA PRO A 32 3.37 -7.42 10.22
C PRO A 32 4.83 -7.10 9.85
N LYS A 33 5.42 -7.88 8.94
CA LYS A 33 6.79 -7.62 8.48
C LYS A 33 6.88 -6.32 7.69
N PHE A 34 5.93 -6.07 6.78
CA PHE A 34 5.86 -4.83 6.01
C PHE A 34 5.81 -3.58 6.89
N THR A 35 4.84 -3.52 7.83
CA THR A 35 4.64 -2.35 8.68
C THR A 35 5.82 -2.11 9.63
N SER A 36 6.39 -3.17 10.20
CA SER A 36 7.56 -3.05 11.08
C SER A 36 8.85 -2.69 10.35
N THR A 37 8.95 -2.99 9.05
CA THR A 37 10.12 -2.67 8.22
C THR A 37 10.08 -1.22 7.76
N TYR A 38 8.96 -0.76 7.21
CA TYR A 38 8.92 0.49 6.43
C TYR A 38 8.16 1.65 7.06
N LEU A 39 7.40 1.44 8.14
CA LEU A 39 6.59 2.49 8.74
C LEU A 39 7.02 2.71 10.18
N LYS A 40 7.03 3.97 10.63
CA LYS A 40 7.23 4.28 12.06
C LYS A 40 6.07 3.74 12.89
N GLU A 41 6.31 3.51 14.18
CA GLU A 41 5.28 2.96 15.09
C GLU A 41 4.03 3.84 15.15
N ASP A 42 4.21 5.16 15.15
CA ASP A 42 3.16 6.18 15.25
C ASP A 42 2.73 6.75 13.88
N VAL A 43 2.99 6.02 12.79
CA VAL A 43 2.70 6.44 11.41
C VAL A 43 1.29 7.01 11.24
N LEU A 44 1.18 8.12 10.51
CA LEU A 44 -0.11 8.63 10.06
C LEU A 44 -0.47 8.02 8.71
N PHE A 45 -1.49 7.17 8.68
CA PHE A 45 -1.95 6.49 7.50
C PHE A 45 -3.22 7.16 6.94
N HIS A 46 -3.27 7.41 5.64
CA HIS A 46 -4.45 7.95 4.96
C HIS A 46 -4.72 7.14 3.71
N PHE A 47 -5.91 6.56 3.63
CA PHE A 47 -6.31 5.72 2.51
C PHE A 47 -7.52 6.31 1.81
N THR A 48 -7.33 6.83 0.60
CA THR A 48 -8.37 7.39 -0.26
C THR A 48 -9.26 8.40 0.47
N ASN A 49 -10.54 8.08 0.65
CA ASN A 49 -11.53 8.94 1.29
C ASN A 49 -11.73 8.63 2.78
N LEU A 50 -10.94 7.72 3.37
CA LEU A 50 -11.02 7.40 4.78
C LEU A 50 -10.35 8.49 5.63
N PRO A 51 -10.88 8.79 6.84
CA PRO A 51 -10.19 9.65 7.79
C PRO A 51 -8.76 9.15 8.07
N PRO A 52 -7.78 10.05 8.31
CA PRO A 52 -6.45 9.64 8.73
C PRO A 52 -6.48 8.79 10.01
N MET A 53 -5.69 7.73 10.03
CA MET A 53 -5.57 6.80 11.14
C MET A 53 -4.13 6.81 11.66
N LYS A 54 -3.96 6.56 12.96
CA LYS A 54 -2.64 6.57 13.61
C LYS A 54 -2.19 5.18 14.00
N GLY A 55 -0.91 4.92 13.78
CA GLY A 55 -0.22 3.71 14.20
C GLY A 55 -0.24 2.60 13.14
N ARG A 56 0.77 1.73 13.19
CA ARG A 56 0.93 0.61 12.23
C ARG A 56 -0.30 -0.28 12.14
N GLU A 57 -1.02 -0.44 13.24
CA GLU A 57 -2.19 -1.33 13.29
C GLU A 57 -3.33 -0.89 12.38
N SER A 58 -3.43 0.41 12.07
CA SER A 58 -4.45 0.94 11.16
C SER A 58 -4.38 0.35 9.76
N LEU A 59 -3.20 -0.11 9.32
CA LEU A 59 -3.05 -0.75 8.02
C LEU A 59 -3.71 -2.14 7.98
N PHE A 60 -3.81 -2.86 9.10
CA PHE A 60 -4.54 -4.14 9.12
C PHE A 60 -6.04 -3.94 8.92
N SER A 61 -6.60 -2.81 9.34
CA SER A 61 -8.02 -2.51 9.10
C SER A 61 -8.34 -2.29 7.63
N VAL A 62 -7.38 -1.82 6.83
CA VAL A 62 -7.57 -1.56 5.39
C VAL A 62 -7.10 -2.73 4.53
N PHE A 63 -5.94 -3.30 4.85
CA PHE A 63 -5.30 -4.33 4.04
C PHE A 63 -5.41 -5.74 4.61
N GLY A 64 -5.87 -5.91 5.85
CA GLY A 64 -5.92 -7.23 6.50
C GLY A 64 -6.78 -8.25 5.76
N LEU A 65 -7.84 -7.79 5.08
CA LEU A 65 -8.67 -8.66 4.25
C LEU A 65 -7.93 -9.19 3.02
N LEU A 66 -6.96 -8.44 2.49
CA LEU A 66 -6.23 -8.81 1.27
C LEU A 66 -5.48 -10.14 1.43
N GLY A 67 -4.96 -10.43 2.62
CA GLY A 67 -4.23 -11.68 2.90
C GLY A 67 -5.08 -12.95 2.72
N GLY A 68 -6.41 -12.86 2.86
CA GLY A 68 -7.32 -13.99 2.72
C GLY A 68 -8.00 -14.10 1.35
N VAL A 69 -7.92 -13.07 0.52
CA VAL A 69 -8.73 -12.93 -0.72
C VAL A 69 -7.90 -12.63 -1.96
N CYS A 70 -6.64 -12.22 -1.80
CA CYS A 70 -5.69 -12.01 -2.88
C CYS A 70 -4.62 -13.11 -2.87
N THR A 71 -4.28 -13.59 -4.06
CA THR A 71 -3.13 -14.49 -4.28
C THR A 71 -1.88 -13.73 -4.66
N SER A 72 -2.03 -12.53 -5.23
CA SER A 72 -0.92 -11.65 -5.58
C SER A 72 -1.35 -10.19 -5.60
N ILE A 73 -0.43 -9.32 -5.17
CA ILE A 73 -0.49 -7.88 -5.41
C ILE A 73 0.86 -7.47 -5.99
N THR A 74 0.87 -6.87 -7.17
CA THR A 74 2.09 -6.37 -7.81
C THR A 74 1.93 -4.87 -8.04
N HIS A 75 2.94 -4.09 -7.63
CA HIS A 75 3.00 -2.68 -7.97
C HIS A 75 4.11 -2.49 -9.00
N LYS A 76 3.86 -1.61 -9.98
CA LYS A 76 4.87 -1.12 -10.91
C LYS A 76 4.90 0.39 -10.81
N VAL A 77 6.04 0.94 -10.41
CA VAL A 77 6.25 2.39 -10.36
C VAL A 77 6.29 2.94 -11.78
N THR A 78 5.47 3.95 -12.05
CA THR A 78 5.38 4.62 -13.35
C THR A 78 6.01 6.01 -13.33
N ASP A 79 6.01 6.67 -12.16
CA ASP A 79 6.72 7.92 -11.93
C ASP A 79 7.15 8.01 -10.45
N LEU A 80 8.31 8.62 -10.22
CA LEU A 80 8.91 8.77 -8.89
C LEU A 80 9.44 10.18 -8.72
N LYS A 81 8.94 10.88 -7.71
CA LYS A 81 9.45 12.17 -7.28
C LYS A 81 10.01 12.09 -5.87
N VAL A 82 11.27 12.50 -5.73
CA VAL A 82 11.96 12.54 -4.45
C VAL A 82 12.17 13.99 -4.04
N LEU A 83 11.67 14.33 -2.85
CA LEU A 83 11.88 15.60 -2.18
C LEU A 83 12.71 15.36 -0.90
N SER A 84 13.16 16.44 -0.26
CA SER A 84 13.96 16.34 0.96
C SER A 84 13.21 15.74 2.16
N ASP A 85 11.87 15.74 2.12
CA ASP A 85 11.02 15.28 3.23
C ASP A 85 10.01 14.19 2.85
N ARG A 86 9.97 13.78 1.57
CA ARG A 86 9.02 12.77 1.10
C ARG A 86 9.41 12.13 -0.23
N ILE A 87 8.88 10.94 -0.44
CA ILE A 87 8.83 10.23 -1.71
C ILE A 87 7.38 10.26 -2.22
N MET A 88 7.19 10.54 -3.50
CA MET A 88 5.91 10.50 -4.19
C MET A 88 6.02 9.50 -5.34
N ALA A 89 5.16 8.50 -5.37
CA ALA A 89 5.22 7.43 -6.36
C ALA A 89 3.86 7.27 -7.04
N ALA A 90 3.82 7.44 -8.35
CA ALA A 90 2.72 6.95 -9.17
C ALA A 90 3.00 5.49 -9.53
N SER A 91 1.98 4.64 -9.49
CA SER A 91 2.11 3.22 -9.79
C SER A 91 0.87 2.66 -10.47
N THR A 92 1.06 1.59 -11.24
CA THR A 92 -0.02 0.65 -11.54
C THR A 92 0.01 -0.47 -10.50
N VAL A 93 -1.16 -0.86 -10.01
CA VAL A 93 -1.33 -1.95 -9.03
C VAL A 93 -2.20 -3.03 -9.64
N ASP A 94 -1.65 -4.23 -9.69
CA ASP A 94 -2.29 -5.42 -10.22
C ASP A 94 -2.63 -6.38 -9.07
N TYR A 95 -3.91 -6.72 -8.95
CA TYR A 95 -4.45 -7.69 -8.01
C TYR A 95 -4.83 -8.97 -8.75
N ILE A 96 -4.51 -10.11 -8.15
CA ILE A 96 -5.07 -11.42 -8.52
C ILE A 96 -5.81 -11.95 -7.30
N PHE A 97 -7.10 -12.26 -7.44
CA PHE A 97 -7.95 -12.75 -6.37
C PHE A 97 -7.98 -14.28 -6.33
N ILE A 98 -8.42 -14.85 -5.21
CA ILE A 98 -8.49 -16.31 -4.99
C ILE A 98 -9.38 -17.05 -5.99
N ASN A 99 -10.38 -16.37 -6.56
CA ASN A 99 -11.25 -16.93 -7.60
C ASN A 99 -10.68 -16.76 -9.02
N GLY A 100 -9.47 -16.23 -9.17
CA GLY A 100 -8.80 -16.00 -10.45
C GLY A 100 -9.16 -14.67 -11.13
N GLU A 101 -10.10 -13.89 -10.58
CA GLU A 101 -10.37 -12.54 -11.08
C GLU A 101 -9.15 -11.64 -10.94
N LYS A 102 -9.05 -10.65 -11.83
CA LYS A 102 -7.92 -9.71 -11.90
C LYS A 102 -8.44 -8.30 -11.92
N CYS A 103 -7.75 -7.41 -11.21
CA CYS A 103 -8.01 -5.98 -11.23
C CYS A 103 -6.69 -5.24 -11.41
N SER A 104 -6.67 -4.24 -12.29
CA SER A 104 -5.55 -3.34 -12.47
C SER A 104 -6.03 -1.91 -12.31
N MET A 105 -5.28 -1.09 -11.59
CA MET A 105 -5.62 0.31 -11.34
C MET A 105 -4.38 1.19 -11.21
N ASN A 106 -4.57 2.50 -11.38
CA ASN A 106 -3.56 3.48 -11.03
C ASN A 106 -3.70 3.88 -9.57
N ALA A 107 -2.57 3.96 -8.87
CA ALA A 107 -2.48 4.46 -7.52
C ALA A 107 -1.37 5.51 -7.41
N PHE A 108 -1.47 6.35 -6.39
CA PHE A 108 -0.50 7.36 -6.07
C PHE A 108 -0.22 7.35 -4.57
N ALA A 109 1.05 7.22 -4.21
CA ALA A 109 1.50 7.17 -2.83
C ALA A 109 2.34 8.41 -2.49
N ILE A 110 2.14 8.94 -1.28
CA ILE A 110 3.03 9.94 -0.67
C ILE A 110 3.55 9.35 0.64
N LEU A 111 4.87 9.23 0.76
CA LEU A 111 5.55 8.70 1.94
C LEU A 111 6.44 9.78 2.54
N HIS A 112 6.11 10.22 3.76
CA HIS A 112 6.90 11.24 4.46
C HIS A 112 8.09 10.60 5.15
N LYS A 113 9.26 10.77 4.54
CA LYS A 113 10.53 10.15 4.87
C LYS A 113 11.66 11.00 4.26
N THR A 114 12.70 11.30 5.01
CA THR A 114 13.94 11.90 4.44
C THR A 114 14.82 10.82 3.78
N PRO A 115 15.75 11.17 2.89
CA PRO A 115 16.65 10.19 2.27
C PRO A 115 17.36 9.26 3.26
N GLU A 116 17.70 9.77 4.45
CA GLU A 116 18.49 9.08 5.48
C GLU A 116 17.65 8.21 6.43
N GLU A 117 16.33 8.42 6.47
CA GLU A 117 15.45 7.59 7.29
C GLU A 117 15.27 6.21 6.63
N GLU A 118 14.86 5.19 7.37
CA GLU A 118 14.48 3.88 6.79
C GLU A 118 12.96 3.69 6.77
N GLN A 119 12.25 4.48 7.59
CA GLN A 119 10.82 4.34 7.86
C GLN A 119 10.06 5.63 7.60
N ALA A 120 8.91 5.50 6.94
CA ALA A 120 8.00 6.61 6.71
C ALA A 120 7.17 6.93 7.96
N SER A 121 7.05 8.22 8.25
CA SER A 121 6.22 8.78 9.32
C SER A 121 4.77 9.02 8.89
N GLN A 122 4.53 9.14 7.59
CA GLN A 122 3.18 9.25 7.01
C GLN A 122 3.12 8.46 5.72
N TYR A 123 1.98 7.81 5.47
CA TYR A 123 1.74 7.05 4.25
C TYR A 123 0.35 7.34 3.73
N PHE A 124 0.27 8.09 2.63
CA PHE A 124 -0.98 8.48 1.99
C PHE A 124 -1.13 7.77 0.66
N ILE A 125 -2.31 7.22 0.41
CA ILE A 125 -2.63 6.47 -0.82
C ILE A 125 -3.87 7.08 -1.46
N TYR A 126 -3.77 7.35 -2.75
CA TYR A 126 -4.86 7.82 -3.59
C TYR A 126 -5.02 6.90 -4.80
N GLY A 127 -6.25 6.69 -5.24
CA GLY A 127 -6.58 5.82 -6.36
C GLY A 127 -8.07 5.50 -6.37
N ASP A 128 -8.56 4.97 -7.48
CA ASP A 128 -9.91 4.45 -7.58
C ASP A 128 -9.91 2.93 -7.34
N PHE A 129 -10.20 2.56 -6.09
CA PHE A 129 -10.27 1.16 -5.66
C PHE A 129 -11.67 0.55 -5.82
N THR A 130 -12.63 1.28 -6.40
CA THR A 130 -14.01 0.80 -6.62
C THR A 130 -14.05 -0.58 -7.30
N PRO A 131 -13.27 -0.85 -8.36
CA PRO A 131 -13.28 -2.16 -9.00
C PRO A 131 -12.81 -3.29 -8.07
N CYS A 132 -11.79 -3.05 -7.23
CA CYS A 132 -11.37 -4.04 -6.22
C CYS A 132 -12.46 -4.29 -5.19
N TYR A 133 -13.15 -3.25 -4.71
CA TYR A 133 -14.22 -3.41 -3.73
C TYR A 133 -15.42 -4.18 -4.28
N GLN A 134 -15.73 -4.06 -5.57
CA GLN A 134 -16.77 -4.86 -6.20
C GLN A 134 -16.43 -6.36 -6.17
N ILE A 135 -15.19 -6.72 -6.52
CA ILE A 135 -14.73 -8.12 -6.49
C ILE A 135 -14.74 -8.65 -5.05
N LEU A 136 -14.24 -7.88 -4.10
CA LEU A 136 -14.25 -8.24 -2.68
C LEU A 136 -15.68 -8.45 -2.15
N GLY A 137 -16.63 -7.60 -2.55
CA GLY A 137 -18.04 -7.75 -2.21
C GLY A 137 -18.64 -9.05 -2.75
N ASN A 138 -18.33 -9.41 -4.00
CA ASN A 138 -18.79 -10.65 -4.63
C ASN A 138 -18.22 -11.88 -3.93
N LEU A 139 -16.92 -11.87 -3.62
CA LEU A 139 -16.25 -12.96 -2.89
C LEU A 139 -16.86 -13.17 -1.51
N LYS A 140 -17.14 -12.07 -0.80
CA LYS A 140 -17.78 -12.13 0.51
C LYS A 140 -19.19 -12.74 0.43
N ALA A 141 -20.00 -12.29 -0.53
CA ALA A 141 -21.36 -12.79 -0.71
C ALA A 141 -21.38 -14.29 -1.07
N ALA A 142 -20.43 -14.76 -1.90
CA ALA A 142 -20.31 -16.17 -2.25
C ALA A 142 -19.98 -17.04 -1.02
N ALA A 143 -19.03 -16.60 -0.17
CA ALA A 143 -18.68 -17.30 1.05
C ALA A 143 -19.87 -17.40 2.04
N GLU A 144 -20.65 -16.33 2.17
CA GLU A 144 -21.85 -16.32 3.03
C GLU A 144 -22.96 -17.26 2.51
N ALA A 145 -23.10 -17.40 1.18
CA ALA A 145 -24.06 -18.32 0.57
C ALA A 145 -23.68 -19.79 0.80
N GLU A 146 -22.41 -20.15 0.62
CA GLU A 146 -21.92 -21.52 0.85
C GLU A 146 -22.09 -21.97 2.32
N GLU A 147 -21.83 -21.07 3.28
CA GLU A 147 -22.07 -21.37 4.71
C GLU A 147 -23.55 -21.61 5.05
N SER A 148 -24.46 -20.99 4.30
CA SER A 148 -25.90 -21.17 4.49
C SER A 148 -26.41 -22.51 3.94
N GLU A 149 -25.87 -22.99 2.82
CA GLU A 149 -26.22 -24.27 2.21
C GLU A 149 -25.68 -25.47 3.01
N VAL A 150 -24.51 -25.33 3.64
CA VAL A 150 -23.93 -26.40 4.49
C VAL A 150 -24.72 -26.58 5.81
N ARG A 151 -25.50 -25.58 6.22
CA ARG A 151 -26.31 -25.62 7.47
C ARG A 151 -27.76 -26.07 7.26
N THR A 152 -28.19 -26.32 6.03
CA THR A 152 -29.52 -26.86 5.67
C THR A 152 -29.47 -28.33 5.30
#